data_AF-A0A410Q1U0-F1
#
_entry.id   AF-A0A410Q1U0-F1
#
_cell.length_a   1.000
_cell.length_b   1.000
_cell.length_c   1.000
_cell.angle_alpha   90.00
_cell.angle_beta   90.00
_cell.angle_gamma   90.00
#
_symmetry.space_group_name_H-M   'P 1'
#
loop_
_entity.id
_entity.type
_entity.pdbx_description
1 polymer ?
#
loop_
_entity_poly.entity_id
_entity_poly.type
_entity_poly.pdbx_seq_one_letter_code
_entity_poly.pdbx_strand_id
1 'polypeptide(L)'
;MFLGGSSMTEENYKYRTSPLFLRDQFKGKGKLQIPVIPKFQIRSDDVNDLLLIGFDKISTNYTKHFSRMVHFFLYDYKFERVWKNPDTDLEKLKHYRAVLSPDFSMYVEMAPVLQLYNMFRNRWCGAYFASKGIRVVPTVSWGDENTFEFCFDGIEKAQR
;
A
#
# COMPACT_ATOMS: atom_id res chain seq x y z
N MET A 1 -38.45 -3.26 -6.53
CA MET A 1 -38.98 -4.25 -5.57
C MET A 1 -37.95 -4.40 -4.46
N PHE A 2 -38.07 -3.61 -3.39
CA PHE A 2 -37.24 -3.75 -2.19
C PHE A 2 -38.06 -4.54 -1.17
N LEU A 3 -37.72 -5.81 -0.97
CA LEU A 3 -38.30 -6.63 0.08
C LEU A 3 -37.19 -7.05 1.02
N GLY A 4 -37.37 -6.76 2.32
CA GLY A 4 -36.55 -7.31 3.40
C GLY A 4 -35.72 -6.28 4.15
N GLY A 5 -36.38 -5.43 4.95
CA GLY A 5 -35.71 -4.71 6.02
C GLY A 5 -35.27 -5.69 7.10
N SER A 6 -34.03 -6.18 7.04
CA SER A 6 -33.39 -6.69 8.25
C SER A 6 -33.09 -5.49 9.14
N SER A 7 -33.50 -5.55 10.41
CA SER A 7 -33.12 -4.51 11.36
C SER A 7 -31.59 -4.44 11.40
N MET A 8 -31.04 -3.24 11.21
CA MET A 8 -29.59 -3.02 11.31
C MET A 8 -29.16 -3.33 12.73
N THR A 9 -28.43 -4.43 12.92
CA THR A 9 -27.81 -4.76 14.21
C THR A 9 -26.59 -3.85 14.44
N GLU A 10 -26.20 -3.64 15.70
CA GLU A 10 -25.00 -2.87 16.04
C GLU A 10 -23.75 -3.49 15.40
N GLU A 11 -23.68 -4.81 15.32
CA GLU A 11 -22.62 -5.54 14.63
C GLU A 11 -22.60 -5.25 13.13
N ASN A 12 -23.76 -5.30 12.47
CA ASN A 12 -23.89 -4.95 11.05
C ASN A 12 -23.48 -3.50 10.79
N TYR A 13 -23.86 -2.58 11.69
CA TYR A 13 -23.45 -1.19 11.61
C TYR A 13 -21.93 -1.06 11.74
N LYS A 14 -21.32 -1.60 12.81
CA LYS A 14 -19.87 -1.55 13.04
C LYS A 14 -19.08 -2.15 11.88
N TYR A 15 -19.54 -3.26 11.31
CA TYR A 15 -18.89 -3.87 10.14
C TYR A 15 -18.96 -2.96 8.91
N ARG A 16 -20.15 -2.42 8.60
CA ARG A 16 -20.38 -1.56 7.42
C ARG A 16 -19.71 -0.20 7.53
N THR A 17 -19.47 0.29 8.74
CA THR A 17 -18.75 1.55 9.00
C THR A 17 -17.29 1.32 9.36
N SER A 18 -16.78 0.08 9.31
CA SER A 18 -15.40 -0.21 9.64
C SER A 18 -14.49 0.45 8.61
N PRO A 19 -13.54 1.30 9.03
CA PRO A 19 -12.63 1.94 8.09
C PRO A 19 -11.78 0.92 7.32
N LEU A 20 -11.40 -0.20 7.95
CA LEU A 20 -10.65 -1.26 7.26
C LEU A 20 -11.50 -2.01 6.23
N PHE A 21 -12.82 -2.04 6.40
CA PHE A 21 -13.72 -2.58 5.38
C PHE A 21 -13.89 -1.59 4.22
N LEU A 22 -14.12 -0.32 4.52
CA LEU A 22 -14.43 0.72 3.54
C LEU A 22 -13.20 1.26 2.78
N ARG A 23 -12.01 1.21 3.40
CA ARG A 23 -10.75 1.73 2.86
C ARG A 23 -10.80 3.22 2.50
N ASP A 24 -11.59 3.99 3.24
CA ASP A 24 -11.94 5.39 2.99
C ASP A 24 -11.16 6.41 3.85
N GLN A 25 -10.18 5.96 4.63
CA GLN A 25 -9.41 6.82 5.56
C GLN A 25 -8.55 7.86 4.85
N PHE A 26 -8.18 7.58 3.60
CA PHE A 26 -7.25 8.41 2.84
C PHE A 26 -7.96 8.98 1.62
N LYS A 27 -8.34 10.25 1.71
CA LYS A 27 -8.93 10.95 0.57
C LYS A 27 -7.91 11.05 -0.55
N GLY A 28 -8.33 10.60 -1.72
CA GLY A 28 -7.54 10.66 -2.93
C GLY A 28 -7.83 11.86 -3.81
N LYS A 29 -7.31 11.80 -5.04
CA LYS A 29 -7.58 12.79 -6.09
C LYS A 29 -8.43 12.17 -7.21
N GLY A 30 -9.12 13.03 -7.96
CA GLY A 30 -9.89 12.63 -9.14
C GLY A 30 -11.14 11.80 -8.82
N LYS A 31 -11.75 11.26 -9.89
CA LYS A 31 -13.01 10.49 -9.80
C LYS A 31 -12.85 9.19 -9.01
N LEU A 32 -11.69 8.57 -9.10
CA LEU A 32 -11.41 7.27 -8.47
C LEU A 32 -10.95 7.39 -7.01
N GLN A 33 -10.71 8.61 -6.51
CA GLN A 33 -10.31 8.88 -5.12
C GLN A 33 -9.11 8.01 -4.68
N ILE A 34 -8.13 7.84 -5.56
CA ILE A 34 -6.93 7.04 -5.30
C ILE A 34 -6.11 7.66 -4.16
N PRO A 35 -5.84 6.95 -3.05
CA PRO A 35 -5.06 7.45 -1.94
C PRO A 35 -3.71 8.01 -2.38
N VAL A 36 -3.27 9.10 -1.75
CA VAL A 36 -1.97 9.69 -2.05
C VAL A 36 -0.94 9.17 -1.04
N ILE A 37 0.14 8.56 -1.55
CA ILE A 37 1.33 8.28 -0.74
C ILE A 37 2.11 9.60 -0.62
N PRO A 38 2.37 10.11 0.60
CA PRO A 38 3.16 11.32 0.79
C PRO A 38 4.54 11.22 0.14
N LYS A 39 5.05 12.33 -0.40
CA LYS A 39 6.38 12.39 -1.02
C LYS A 39 7.45 11.90 -0.05
N PHE A 40 8.24 10.93 -0.51
CA PHE A 40 9.38 10.42 0.24
C PHE A 40 10.42 11.53 0.45
N GLN A 41 10.65 11.90 1.70
CA GLN A 41 11.68 12.87 2.07
C GLN A 41 13.02 12.15 2.17
N ILE A 42 13.82 12.24 1.11
CA ILE A 42 15.17 11.65 1.02
C ILE A 42 16.07 12.30 2.07
N ARG A 43 16.80 11.45 2.79
CA ARG A 43 17.92 11.81 3.67
C ARG A 43 19.23 11.51 2.96
N SER A 44 20.30 12.22 3.35
CA SER A 44 21.62 12.11 2.71
C SER A 44 22.22 10.71 2.71
N ASP A 45 21.82 9.85 3.64
CA ASP A 45 22.31 8.48 3.80
C ASP A 45 21.38 7.39 3.25
N ASP A 46 20.18 7.75 2.76
CA ASP A 46 19.19 6.75 2.34
C ASP A 46 19.64 5.90 1.15
N VAL A 47 20.36 6.53 0.23
CA VAL A 47 20.80 5.93 -1.04
C VAL A 47 22.26 5.49 -1.00
N ASN A 48 23.00 5.85 0.06
CA ASN A 48 24.36 5.38 0.27
C ASN A 48 24.31 3.90 0.66
N ASP A 49 25.03 3.05 -0.08
CA ASP A 49 25.07 1.60 0.12
C ASP A 49 23.66 0.99 0.25
N LEU A 50 22.75 1.40 -0.63
CA LEU A 50 21.34 0.99 -0.60
C LEU A 50 21.24 -0.55 -0.65
N LEU A 51 20.76 -1.12 0.45
CA LEU A 51 20.45 -2.54 0.56
C LEU A 51 18.96 -2.73 0.76
N LEU A 52 18.39 -3.68 0.02
CA LEU A 52 17.00 -4.07 0.12
C LEU A 52 16.84 -5.37 0.92
N ILE A 53 15.65 -5.56 1.51
CA ILE A 53 15.26 -6.82 2.15
C ILE A 53 13.81 -7.17 1.79
N GLY A 54 13.56 -8.42 1.40
CA GLY A 54 12.22 -8.89 1.11
C GLY A 54 11.34 -8.86 2.34
N PHE A 55 10.08 -8.44 2.18
CA PHE A 55 9.08 -8.44 3.25
C PHE A 55 8.94 -9.80 3.96
N ASP A 56 9.15 -10.91 3.26
CA ASP A 56 9.11 -12.26 3.84
C ASP A 56 10.29 -12.60 4.77
N LYS A 57 11.29 -11.71 4.87
CA LYS A 57 12.48 -11.87 5.71
C LYS A 57 12.56 -10.86 6.86
N ILE A 58 11.55 -10.02 7.05
CA ILE A 58 11.59 -9.00 8.10
C ILE A 58 11.45 -9.63 9.50
N SER A 59 12.07 -8.99 10.50
CA SER A 59 12.06 -9.45 11.88
C SER A 59 12.45 -8.33 12.82
N THR A 60 11.92 -8.34 14.04
CA THR A 60 12.33 -7.45 15.13
C THR A 60 13.67 -7.82 15.75
N ASN A 61 14.16 -9.05 15.55
CA ASN A 61 15.29 -9.59 16.32
C ASN A 61 16.64 -9.39 15.62
N TYR A 62 16.65 -8.99 14.35
CA TYR A 62 17.86 -8.88 13.53
C TYR A 62 18.15 -7.42 13.19
N THR A 63 18.65 -6.68 14.19
CA THR A 63 18.96 -5.24 14.10
C THR A 63 19.93 -4.88 12.97
N LYS A 64 20.81 -5.82 12.58
CA LYS A 64 21.73 -5.67 11.43
C LYS A 64 21.04 -5.38 10.09
N HIS A 65 19.72 -5.59 9.98
CA HIS A 65 18.95 -5.33 8.77
C HIS A 65 18.15 -4.03 8.82
N PHE A 66 18.14 -3.31 9.95
CA PHE A 66 17.33 -2.10 10.11
C PHE A 66 17.77 -0.94 9.22
N SER A 67 19.03 -0.92 8.76
CA SER A 67 19.50 0.03 7.75
C SER A 67 18.99 -0.25 6.33
N ARG A 68 18.35 -1.40 6.09
CA ARG A 68 17.82 -1.79 4.76
C ARG A 68 16.43 -1.21 4.52
N MET A 69 16.07 -1.05 3.25
CA MET A 69 14.69 -0.76 2.86
C MET A 69 13.92 -2.05 2.57
N VAL A 70 12.68 -2.13 3.05
CA VAL A 70 11.82 -3.30 2.80
C VAL A 70 11.19 -3.20 1.41
N HIS A 71 11.26 -4.28 0.62
CA HIS A 71 10.58 -4.37 -0.68
C HIS A 71 9.57 -5.52 -0.74
N PHE A 72 8.64 -5.39 -1.69
CA PHE A 72 7.55 -6.34 -1.92
C PHE A 72 7.62 -7.03 -3.28
N PHE A 73 8.75 -6.95 -3.98
CA PHE A 73 9.03 -7.70 -5.23
C PHE A 73 9.10 -9.22 -4.97
N LEU A 74 7.94 -9.79 -4.66
CA LEU A 74 7.68 -11.13 -4.19
C LEU A 74 6.34 -11.56 -4.80
N TYR A 75 5.99 -12.84 -4.69
CA TYR A 75 4.62 -13.26 -5.01
C TYR A 75 3.61 -12.64 -4.04
N ASP A 76 2.48 -12.14 -4.57
CA ASP A 76 1.42 -11.47 -3.81
C ASP A 76 1.03 -12.21 -2.52
N TYR A 77 0.89 -13.53 -2.57
CA TYR A 77 0.49 -14.33 -1.40
C TYR A 77 1.45 -14.17 -0.20
N LYS A 78 2.72 -13.83 -0.43
CA LYS A 78 3.71 -13.61 0.64
C LYS A 78 3.45 -12.33 1.43
N PHE A 79 2.72 -11.37 0.86
CA PHE A 79 2.44 -10.08 1.49
C PHE A 79 0.98 -9.66 1.49
N GLU A 80 0.06 -10.44 0.91
CA GLU A 80 -1.39 -10.16 0.88
C GLU A 80 -1.98 -9.79 2.26
N ARG A 81 -1.36 -10.27 3.36
CA ARG A 81 -1.73 -9.89 4.73
C ARG A 81 -1.60 -8.40 5.02
N VAL A 82 -0.75 -7.65 4.33
CA VAL A 82 -0.66 -6.18 4.50
C VAL A 82 -1.91 -5.47 4.01
N TRP A 83 -2.63 -6.06 3.04
CA TRP A 83 -3.93 -5.58 2.62
C TRP A 83 -5.02 -6.05 3.59
N LYS A 84 -5.06 -7.34 3.91
CA LYS A 84 -6.13 -7.92 4.75
C LYS A 84 -6.09 -7.42 6.19
N ASN A 85 -4.91 -7.49 6.82
CA ASN A 85 -4.66 -7.19 8.23
C ASN A 85 -3.44 -6.24 8.37
N PRO A 86 -3.57 -4.97 7.95
CA PRO A 86 -2.44 -4.05 7.78
C PRO A 86 -1.66 -3.77 9.07
N ASP A 87 -2.27 -3.98 10.25
CA ASP A 87 -1.62 -3.76 11.54
C ASP A 87 -0.56 -4.82 11.91
N THR A 88 -0.66 -6.02 11.32
CA THR A 88 0.09 -7.22 11.73
C THR A 88 1.61 -7.02 11.75
N ASP A 89 2.14 -6.28 10.78
CA ASP A 89 3.59 -6.13 10.58
C ASP A 89 4.09 -4.69 10.81
N LEU A 90 3.25 -3.77 11.29
CA LEU A 90 3.62 -2.36 11.49
C LEU A 90 4.84 -2.21 12.40
N GLU A 91 4.85 -2.91 13.54
CA GLU A 91 5.96 -2.82 14.49
C GLU A 91 7.28 -3.31 13.88
N LYS A 92 7.23 -4.37 13.05
CA LYS A 92 8.42 -4.82 12.32
C LYS A 92 8.87 -3.77 11.33
N LEU A 93 7.95 -3.25 10.51
CA LEU A 93 8.25 -2.29 9.44
C LEU A 93 8.84 -0.98 9.96
N LYS A 94 8.41 -0.50 11.14
CA LYS A 94 8.93 0.73 11.78
C LYS A 94 10.43 0.69 12.10
N HIS A 95 11.01 -0.49 12.25
CA HIS A 95 12.45 -0.61 12.53
C HIS A 95 13.34 -0.41 11.30
N TYR A 96 12.78 -0.50 10.09
CA TYR A 96 13.56 -0.41 8.85
C TYR A 96 13.70 1.04 8.37
N ARG A 97 14.78 1.32 7.62
CA ARG A 97 15.12 2.66 7.09
C ARG A 97 13.97 3.31 6.33
N ALA A 98 13.31 2.51 5.47
CA ALA A 98 12.13 2.87 4.71
C ALA A 98 11.45 1.59 4.18
N VAL A 99 10.24 1.74 3.65
CA VAL A 99 9.44 0.65 3.10
C VAL A 99 8.95 1.07 1.72
N LEU A 100 9.21 0.25 0.71
CA LEU A 100 8.60 0.42 -0.60
C LEU A 100 7.11 0.05 -0.50
N SER A 101 6.20 0.77 -1.14
CA SER A 101 4.78 0.39 -1.09
C SER A 101 4.54 -0.99 -1.74
N PRO A 102 3.54 -1.77 -1.26
CA PRO A 102 3.34 -3.14 -1.75
C PRO A 102 3.03 -3.17 -3.25
N ASP A 103 3.80 -3.96 -3.99
CA ASP A 103 3.72 -4.06 -5.44
C ASP A 103 2.86 -5.27 -5.84
N PHE A 104 1.53 -5.09 -5.82
CA PHE A 104 0.59 -6.13 -6.23
C PHE A 104 0.70 -6.41 -7.73
N SER A 105 0.71 -7.68 -8.09
CA SER A 105 0.97 -8.14 -9.45
C SER A 105 0.01 -7.50 -10.47
N MET A 106 0.54 -7.02 -11.59
CA MET A 106 -0.23 -6.55 -12.74
C MET A 106 0.24 -7.30 -13.99
N TYR A 107 -0.58 -8.23 -14.46
CA TYR A 107 -0.32 -8.94 -15.72
C TYR A 107 -1.03 -8.24 -16.88
N VAL A 108 -0.46 -8.35 -18.07
CA VAL A 108 -1.02 -7.75 -19.30
C VAL A 108 -2.39 -8.35 -19.61
N GLU A 109 -2.60 -9.62 -19.28
CA GLU A 109 -3.83 -10.37 -19.52
C GLU A 109 -4.93 -10.07 -18.49
N MET A 110 -4.62 -9.35 -17.40
CA MET A 110 -5.63 -8.97 -16.42
C MET A 110 -6.60 -7.96 -17.02
N ALA A 111 -7.88 -8.09 -16.69
CA ALA A 111 -8.85 -7.04 -16.99
C ALA A 111 -8.40 -5.70 -16.35
N PRO A 112 -8.56 -4.55 -17.03
CA PRO A 112 -8.11 -3.25 -16.51
C PRO A 112 -8.64 -2.91 -15.12
N VAL A 113 -9.83 -3.38 -14.76
CA VAL A 113 -10.41 -3.20 -13.42
C VAL A 113 -9.60 -3.90 -12.32
N LEU A 114 -8.97 -5.04 -12.60
CA LEU A 114 -8.10 -5.74 -11.66
C LEU A 114 -6.75 -5.04 -11.53
N GLN A 115 -6.20 -4.53 -12.63
CA GLN A 115 -4.98 -3.72 -12.61
C GLN A 115 -5.21 -2.44 -11.79
N LEU A 116 -6.33 -1.76 -12.00
CA LEU A 116 -6.74 -0.59 -11.22
C LEU A 116 -6.92 -0.93 -9.74
N TYR A 117 -7.56 -2.06 -9.43
CA TYR A 117 -7.71 -2.53 -8.04
C TYR A 117 -6.36 -2.79 -7.38
N ASN A 118 -5.41 -3.39 -8.09
CA ASN A 118 -4.07 -3.68 -7.57
C ASN A 118 -3.26 -2.41 -7.32
N MET A 119 -3.39 -1.42 -8.23
CA MET A 119 -2.85 -0.09 -8.02
C MET A 119 -3.49 0.58 -6.80
N PHE A 120 -4.81 0.51 -6.64
CA PHE A 120 -5.49 1.04 -5.44
C PHE A 120 -4.96 0.40 -4.15
N ARG A 121 -4.80 -0.93 -4.13
CA ARG A 121 -4.25 -1.64 -2.96
C ARG A 121 -2.83 -1.18 -2.64
N ASN A 122 -1.99 -0.97 -3.64
CA ASN A 122 -0.65 -0.40 -3.48
C ASN A 122 -0.72 0.98 -2.79
N ARG A 123 -1.52 1.90 -3.36
CA ARG A 123 -1.65 3.28 -2.85
C ARG A 123 -2.24 3.34 -1.45
N TRP A 124 -3.28 2.57 -1.19
CA TRP A 124 -3.90 2.51 0.13
C TRP A 124 -2.94 1.98 1.18
N CYS A 125 -2.24 0.87 0.92
CA CYS A 125 -1.24 0.33 1.85
C CYS A 125 -0.08 1.31 2.09
N GLY A 126 0.40 1.98 1.03
CA GLY A 126 1.44 2.99 1.16
C GLY A 126 0.99 4.19 2.00
N ALA A 127 -0.20 4.72 1.76
CA ALA A 127 -0.79 5.79 2.58
C ALA A 127 -1.01 5.34 4.03
N TYR A 128 -1.45 4.09 4.23
CA TYR A 128 -1.61 3.50 5.55
C TYR A 128 -0.28 3.44 6.31
N PHE A 129 0.77 2.90 5.72
CA PHE A 129 2.10 2.85 6.34
C PHE A 129 2.62 4.25 6.67
N ALA A 130 2.48 5.20 5.74
CA ALA A 130 2.86 6.59 5.97
C ALA A 130 2.11 7.22 7.16
N SER A 131 0.80 6.96 7.27
CA SER A 131 -0.02 7.43 8.40
C SER A 131 0.42 6.87 9.76
N LYS A 132 1.18 5.76 9.77
CA LYS A 132 1.75 5.13 10.97
C LYS A 132 3.19 5.55 11.24
N GLY A 133 3.69 6.58 10.56
CA GLY A 133 5.04 7.12 10.72
C GLY A 133 6.14 6.33 9.99
N ILE A 134 5.77 5.36 9.14
CA ILE A 134 6.73 4.63 8.31
C ILE A 134 7.10 5.52 7.12
N ARG A 135 8.40 5.58 6.80
CA ARG A 135 8.87 6.30 5.61
C ARG A 135 8.62 5.43 4.38
N VAL A 136 7.71 5.85 3.51
CA VAL A 136 7.27 5.05 2.36
C VAL A 136 7.84 5.58 1.06
N VAL A 137 8.49 4.70 0.29
CA VAL A 137 8.89 4.96 -1.10
C VAL A 137 7.80 4.38 -2.00
N PRO A 138 7.08 5.17 -2.81
CA PRO A 138 6.04 4.63 -3.69
C PRO A 138 6.68 3.74 -4.78
N THR A 139 6.09 2.57 -4.99
CA THR A 139 6.39 1.69 -6.14
C THR A 139 5.39 1.95 -7.26
N VAL A 140 5.89 1.90 -8.49
CA VAL A 140 5.10 2.03 -9.70
C VAL A 140 5.32 0.77 -10.52
N SER A 141 4.23 0.08 -10.78
CA SER A 141 4.17 -0.99 -11.77
C SER A 141 3.12 -0.62 -12.81
N TRP A 142 3.26 -1.14 -14.01
CA TRP A 142 2.34 -0.95 -15.12
C TRP A 142 2.23 -2.25 -15.90
N GLY A 143 1.09 -2.49 -16.54
CA GLY A 143 0.86 -3.63 -17.41
C GLY A 143 1.20 -3.26 -18.85
N ASP A 144 0.22 -2.76 -19.58
CA ASP A 144 0.36 -2.19 -20.91
C ASP A 144 0.07 -0.66 -20.93
N GLU A 145 0.04 -0.06 -22.13
CA GLU A 145 -0.22 1.37 -22.34
C GLU A 145 -1.53 1.86 -21.68
N ASN A 146 -2.57 1.02 -21.59
CA ASN A 146 -3.83 1.33 -20.93
C ASN A 146 -3.65 1.68 -19.43
N THR A 147 -2.60 1.17 -18.80
CA THR A 147 -2.35 1.42 -17.37
C THR A 147 -1.68 2.77 -17.14
N PHE A 148 -1.11 3.39 -18.17
CA PHE A 148 -0.48 4.72 -18.04
C PHE A 148 -1.49 5.81 -17.65
N GLU A 149 -2.78 5.60 -17.91
CA GLU A 149 -3.83 6.52 -17.49
C GLU A 149 -3.93 6.65 -15.97
N PHE A 150 -3.59 5.61 -15.21
CA PHE A 150 -3.78 5.57 -13.75
C PHE A 150 -2.57 5.11 -12.94
N CYS A 151 -1.51 4.57 -13.55
CA CYS A 151 -0.39 3.98 -12.80
C CYS A 151 0.35 5.02 -11.94
N PHE A 152 0.32 6.30 -12.31
CA PHE A 152 0.90 7.41 -11.54
C PHE A 152 -0.08 8.06 -10.55
N ASP A 153 -1.36 7.68 -10.57
CA ASP A 153 -2.33 8.22 -9.63
C ASP A 153 -1.93 7.87 -8.19
N GLY A 154 -2.18 8.81 -7.27
CA GLY A 154 -1.81 8.64 -5.87
C GLY A 154 -0.31 8.77 -5.57
N ILE A 155 0.52 9.14 -6.55
CA ILE A 155 1.94 9.47 -6.33
C ILE A 155 2.12 10.99 -6.34
N GLU A 156 2.69 11.52 -5.27
CA GLU A 156 3.03 12.93 -5.22
C GLU A 156 4.21 13.25 -6.14
N LYS A 157 4.02 14.21 -7.06
CA LYS A 157 5.05 14.62 -8.02
C LYS A 157 6.23 15.27 -7.29
N ALA A 158 7.44 14.96 -7.70
CA ALA A 158 8.61 15.75 -7.31
C ALA A 158 8.48 17.14 -7.95
N GLN A 159 8.36 18.18 -7.13
CA GLN A 159 8.61 19.55 -7.57
C GLN A 159 10.10 19.67 -7.91
N ARG A 160 10.39 20.20 -9.10
CA ARG A 160 11.74 20.61 -9.52
C ARG A 160 12.19 21.83 -8.75
#